data_AF-M2ZU01-F1
#
_entry.id   AF-M2ZU01-F1
#
_cell.length_a   1.000
_cell.length_b   1.000
_cell.length_c   1.000
_cell.angle_alpha   90.00
_cell.angle_beta   90.00
_cell.angle_gamma   90.00
#
_symmetry.space_group_name_H-M   'P 1'
#
loop_
_entity.id
_entity.type
_entity.pdbx_description
1 polymer ?
#
loop_
_entity_poly.entity_id
_entity_poly.type
_entity_poly.pdbx_seq_one_letter_code
_entity_poly.pdbx_strand_id
1 'polypeptide(L)'
;MTDFAVGTREDPHAQTREARNAPVLLHSMSVFREIFEVVFARREIRTVVEVGVESGQVSGIYAELGASKVYCVDPAPTERVRETVKAHDALHLVTVPSPEVLPQLPVADLYVLDGDHNYAVVERELAWILKHAPDSVVAMHDVLWPWGRRDLYYEPSALAAQDRHPASEDGPTVWHDDLTPAGFVGLGAFTVARRAGGERNGVLTAVEDVLAAHPEWRFELVPAVFGMGILYRAATDPDDALQRALRPYTSSNLLAAMENNRIALYTRVLQMQFEAAAQVGHLDELASTVAAQRREIDRLTAELHRAWAVLRSGH
;
A
#
# COMPACT_ATOMS: atom_id res chain seq x y z
N MET A 1 19.37 4.18 -14.48
CA MET A 1 20.33 3.17 -13.99
C MET A 1 20.66 3.52 -12.54
N THR A 2 19.85 3.02 -11.61
CA THR A 2 20.17 3.04 -10.19
C THR A 2 21.38 2.13 -9.99
N ASP A 3 22.48 2.69 -9.50
CA ASP A 3 23.70 1.92 -9.21
C ASP A 3 23.37 0.95 -8.07
N PHE A 4 23.18 -0.34 -8.39
CA PHE A 4 23.08 -1.38 -7.38
C PHE A 4 24.40 -1.46 -6.63
N ALA A 5 24.42 -1.12 -5.33
CA ALA A 5 25.63 -1.19 -4.52
C ALA A 5 25.95 -2.65 -4.16
N VAL A 6 26.50 -3.40 -5.12
CA VAL A 6 26.90 -4.81 -4.96
C VAL A 6 28.09 -5.00 -3.99
N GLY A 7 28.68 -3.91 -3.51
CA GLY A 7 29.89 -3.90 -2.69
C GLY A 7 31.16 -4.01 -3.52
N THR A 8 32.30 -3.77 -2.87
CA THR A 8 33.64 -3.93 -3.44
C THR A 8 34.44 -4.94 -2.62
N ARG A 9 35.67 -5.25 -3.03
CA ARG A 9 36.56 -6.11 -2.22
C ARG A 9 36.89 -5.43 -0.89
N GLU A 10 37.02 -4.11 -0.90
CA GLU A 10 37.34 -3.27 0.25
C GLU A 10 36.10 -2.93 1.09
N ASP A 11 34.90 -3.04 0.50
CA ASP A 11 33.62 -2.86 1.16
C ASP A 11 32.59 -3.95 0.77
N PRO A 12 32.77 -5.18 1.28
CA PRO A 12 31.94 -6.33 0.87
C PRO A 12 30.52 -6.30 1.44
N HIS A 13 30.20 -5.34 2.31
CA HIS A 13 28.93 -5.28 3.03
C HIS A 13 28.01 -4.14 2.59
N ALA A 14 28.37 -3.40 1.53
CA ALA A 14 27.57 -2.28 1.01
C ALA A 14 26.10 -2.67 0.78
N GLN A 15 25.87 -3.74 0.01
CA GLN A 15 24.54 -4.26 -0.27
C GLN A 15 23.76 -4.57 1.03
N THR A 16 24.39 -5.24 1.99
CA THR A 16 23.73 -5.61 3.24
C THR A 16 23.40 -4.41 4.12
N ARG A 17 24.19 -3.32 4.04
CA ARG A 17 23.91 -2.09 4.79
C ARG A 17 22.78 -1.32 4.14
N GLU A 18 22.75 -1.25 2.81
CA GLU A 18 21.63 -0.67 2.07
C GLU A 18 20.32 -1.40 2.38
N ALA A 19 20.32 -2.74 2.30
CA ALA A 19 19.15 -3.56 2.64
C ALA A 19 18.66 -3.37 4.09
N ARG A 20 19.56 -3.13 5.04
CA ARG A 20 19.20 -2.88 6.46
C ARG A 20 18.59 -1.50 6.70
N ASN A 21 18.89 -0.53 5.84
CA ASN A 21 18.38 0.83 5.95
C ASN A 21 17.09 1.03 5.15
N ALA A 22 16.74 0.10 4.26
CA ALA A 22 15.51 0.14 3.49
C ALA A 22 14.28 -0.18 4.38
N PRO A 23 13.12 0.45 4.11
CA PRO A 23 11.89 0.08 4.79
C PRO A 23 11.48 -1.35 4.43
N VAL A 24 10.97 -2.10 5.41
CA VAL A 24 10.49 -3.47 5.18
C VAL A 24 9.21 -3.47 4.33
N LEU A 25 8.33 -2.48 4.54
CA LEU A 25 7.12 -2.30 3.75
C LEU A 25 7.44 -1.50 2.48
N LEU A 26 7.61 -2.21 1.37
CA LEU A 26 7.55 -1.63 0.04
C LEU A 26 6.08 -1.53 -0.40
N HIS A 27 5.67 -0.33 -0.83
CA HIS A 27 4.29 -0.04 -1.24
C HIS A 27 4.18 1.12 -2.25
N SER A 28 5.19 1.98 -2.36
CA SER A 28 5.14 3.16 -3.24
C SER A 28 5.30 2.80 -4.73
N MET A 29 4.50 3.43 -5.61
CA MET A 29 4.63 3.29 -7.07
C MET A 29 5.98 3.73 -7.64
N SER A 30 6.78 4.49 -6.88
CA SER A 30 8.14 4.88 -7.27
C SER A 30 9.08 3.70 -7.52
N VAL A 31 8.85 2.54 -6.90
CA VAL A 31 9.66 1.33 -7.11
C VAL A 31 9.54 0.78 -8.54
N PHE A 32 8.49 1.16 -9.26
CA PHE A 32 8.24 0.75 -10.65
C PHE A 32 8.76 1.76 -11.68
N ARG A 33 9.68 2.66 -11.32
CA ARG A 33 10.28 3.62 -12.26
C ARG A 33 10.74 2.98 -13.57
N GLU A 34 11.39 1.82 -13.51
CA GLU A 34 11.87 1.10 -14.70
C GLU A 34 10.73 0.69 -15.64
N ILE A 35 9.55 0.39 -15.10
CA ILE A 35 8.35 0.08 -15.88
C ILE A 35 7.80 1.33 -16.55
N PHE A 36 7.78 2.46 -15.82
CA PHE A 36 7.41 3.75 -16.42
C PHE A 36 8.40 4.17 -17.52
N GLU A 37 9.70 3.97 -17.33
CA GLU A 37 10.71 4.20 -18.38
C GLU A 37 10.41 3.39 -19.65
N VAL A 38 9.98 2.12 -19.51
CA VAL A 38 9.53 1.30 -20.64
C VAL A 38 8.28 1.89 -21.32
N VAL A 39 7.30 2.34 -20.54
CA VAL A 39 6.07 2.95 -21.10
C VAL A 39 6.40 4.23 -21.86
N PHE A 40 7.14 5.16 -21.26
CA PHE A 40 7.54 6.44 -21.87
C PHE A 40 8.44 6.25 -23.10
N ALA A 41 9.25 5.19 -23.16
CA ALA A 41 10.05 4.88 -24.34
C ALA A 41 9.21 4.36 -25.53
N ARG A 42 7.96 3.94 -25.30
CA ARG A 42 7.08 3.33 -26.31
C ARG A 42 5.85 4.15 -26.61
N ARG A 43 5.51 5.10 -25.74
CA ARG A 43 4.34 5.96 -25.86
C ARG A 43 4.73 7.39 -25.62
N GLU A 44 4.18 8.29 -26.42
CA GLU A 44 4.35 9.71 -26.20
C GLU A 44 3.46 10.12 -25.02
N ILE A 45 4.06 10.23 -23.84
CA ILE A 45 3.38 10.63 -22.61
C ILE A 45 3.71 12.09 -22.32
N ARG A 46 2.73 12.99 -22.47
CA ARG A 46 2.88 14.42 -22.17
C ARG A 46 2.01 14.88 -21.00
N THR A 47 0.87 14.23 -20.80
CA THR A 47 -0.07 14.49 -19.72
C THR A 47 -0.26 13.24 -18.88
N VAL A 48 -0.07 13.38 -17.57
CA VAL A 48 -0.29 12.31 -16.59
C VAL A 48 -1.36 12.74 -15.60
N VAL A 49 -2.24 11.80 -15.23
CA VAL A 49 -3.13 11.94 -14.07
C VAL A 49 -2.71 10.88 -13.07
N GLU A 50 -2.22 11.30 -11.91
CA GLU A 50 -1.87 10.43 -10.80
C GLU A 50 -2.93 10.56 -9.70
N VAL A 51 -3.53 9.44 -9.32
CA VAL A 51 -4.49 9.33 -8.22
C VAL A 51 -3.80 8.65 -7.05
N GLY A 52 -3.83 9.29 -5.88
CA GLY A 52 -3.13 8.79 -4.69
C GLY A 52 -1.72 9.38 -4.58
N VAL A 53 -1.64 10.66 -4.25
CA VAL A 53 -0.36 11.38 -4.17
C VAL A 53 0.25 11.16 -2.79
N GLU A 54 1.11 10.15 -2.65
CA GLU A 54 1.74 9.80 -1.37
C GLU A 54 2.56 10.99 -0.79
N SER A 55 3.73 11.27 -1.37
CA SER A 55 4.65 12.31 -0.91
C SER A 55 4.82 13.46 -1.90
N GLY A 56 4.21 13.36 -3.09
CA GLY A 56 4.45 14.24 -4.24
C GLY A 56 5.82 14.05 -4.92
N GLN A 57 6.75 13.28 -4.31
CA GLN A 57 8.06 12.99 -4.90
C GLN A 57 7.96 11.98 -6.05
N VAL A 58 7.01 11.04 -5.94
CA VAL A 58 6.71 10.05 -6.99
C VAL A 58 6.21 10.76 -8.26
N SER A 59 5.37 11.79 -8.09
CA SER A 59 4.81 12.59 -9.18
C SER A 59 5.89 13.24 -10.06
N GLY A 60 7.03 13.63 -9.46
CA GLY A 60 8.17 14.22 -10.17
C GLY A 60 8.83 13.26 -11.16
N ILE A 61 8.76 11.95 -10.92
CA ILE A 61 9.33 10.92 -11.81
C ILE A 61 8.74 11.07 -13.21
N TYR A 62 7.43 11.30 -13.33
CA TYR A 62 6.79 11.42 -14.65
C TYR A 62 7.28 12.65 -15.41
N ALA A 63 7.52 13.76 -14.71
CA ALA A 63 8.08 14.96 -15.32
C ALA A 63 9.54 14.75 -15.76
N GLU A 64 10.35 14.07 -14.94
CA GLU A 64 11.72 13.67 -15.32
C GLU A 64 11.76 12.77 -16.56
N LEU A 65 10.75 11.90 -16.73
CA LEU A 65 10.62 11.02 -17.88
C LEU A 65 10.08 11.72 -19.14
N GLY A 66 9.62 12.98 -19.02
CA GLY A 66 9.23 13.82 -20.16
C GLY A 66 7.79 14.30 -20.16
N ALA A 67 7.01 14.01 -19.11
CA ALA A 67 5.66 14.56 -18.99
C ALA A 67 5.73 16.09 -18.78
N SER A 68 4.94 16.82 -19.57
CA SER A 68 4.85 18.28 -19.47
C SER A 68 3.85 18.74 -18.40
N LYS A 69 2.86 17.90 -18.07
CA LYS A 69 1.84 18.17 -17.07
C LYS A 69 1.50 16.89 -16.31
N VAL A 70 1.44 17.00 -14.99
CA VAL A 70 1.04 15.92 -14.08
C VAL A 70 -0.03 16.44 -13.14
N TYR A 71 -1.25 15.96 -13.29
CA TYR A 71 -2.35 16.26 -12.39
C TYR A 71 -2.30 15.29 -11.21
N CYS A 72 -1.93 15.81 -10.06
CA CYS A 72 -1.75 15.08 -8.80
C CYS A 72 -3.08 15.12 -8.03
N VAL A 73 -3.88 14.07 -8.12
CA VAL A 73 -5.20 13.94 -7.50
C VAL A 73 -5.06 13.33 -6.11
N ASP A 74 -5.30 14.16 -5.10
CA ASP A 74 -5.31 13.79 -3.69
C ASP A 74 -6.36 14.65 -2.97
N PRO A 75 -7.49 14.07 -2.50
CA PRO A 75 -8.56 14.81 -1.83
C PRO A 75 -8.14 15.42 -0.48
N ALA A 76 -7.13 14.87 0.19
CA ALA A 76 -6.73 15.26 1.54
C ALA A 76 -5.20 15.40 1.66
N PRO A 77 -4.54 16.25 0.84
CA PRO A 77 -3.10 16.27 0.77
C PRO A 77 -2.52 16.97 2.00
N THR A 78 -1.45 16.37 2.52
CA THR A 78 -0.66 16.95 3.61
C THR A 78 0.03 18.25 3.16
N GLU A 79 0.44 19.08 4.11
CA GLU A 79 1.17 20.32 3.78
C GLU A 79 2.46 20.03 3.00
N ARG A 80 3.16 18.95 3.35
CA ARG A 80 4.36 18.51 2.63
C ARG A 80 4.08 18.19 1.16
N VAL A 81 2.96 17.53 0.85
CA VAL A 81 2.54 17.24 -0.53
C VAL A 81 2.25 18.55 -1.27
N ARG A 82 1.54 19.49 -0.63
CA ARG A 82 1.24 20.81 -1.19
C ARG A 82 2.51 21.58 -1.55
N GLU A 83 3.47 21.62 -0.62
CA GLU A 83 4.77 22.28 -0.83
C GLU A 83 5.56 21.62 -1.97
N THR A 84 5.60 20.28 -2.00
CA THR A 84 6.33 19.51 -3.02
C THR A 84 5.75 19.76 -4.41
N VAL A 85 4.43 19.70 -4.55
CA VAL A 85 3.74 19.96 -5.83
C VAL A 85 3.94 21.40 -6.27
N LYS A 86 3.83 22.37 -5.35
CA LYS A 86 4.03 23.80 -5.66
C LYS A 86 5.46 24.13 -6.09
N ALA A 87 6.44 23.36 -5.64
CA ALA A 87 7.85 23.55 -5.99
C ALA A 87 8.21 23.06 -7.40
N HIS A 88 7.28 22.39 -8.11
CA HIS A 88 7.55 21.76 -9.39
C HIS A 88 6.54 22.21 -10.46
N ASP A 89 6.99 23.01 -11.44
CA ASP A 89 6.11 23.70 -12.42
C ASP A 89 5.19 22.76 -13.23
N ALA A 90 5.64 21.53 -13.50
CA ALA A 90 4.85 20.53 -14.22
C ALA A 90 3.74 19.87 -13.37
N LEU A 91 3.76 20.02 -12.04
CA LEU A 91 2.83 19.35 -11.14
C LEU A 91 1.63 20.26 -10.81
N HIS A 92 0.44 19.69 -10.80
CA HIS A 92 -0.81 20.40 -10.54
C HIS A 92 -1.64 19.65 -9.51
N LEU A 93 -1.77 20.21 -8.31
CA LEU A 93 -2.56 19.59 -7.25
C LEU A 93 -4.06 19.70 -7.52
N VAL A 94 -4.77 18.59 -7.35
CA VAL A 94 -6.23 18.48 -7.53
C VAL A 94 -6.81 17.83 -6.27
N THR A 95 -7.64 18.56 -5.53
CA THR A 95 -8.15 18.12 -4.22
C THR A 95 -9.58 17.58 -4.26
N VAL A 96 -10.02 17.13 -5.42
CA VAL A 96 -11.37 16.56 -5.63
C VAL A 96 -11.20 15.05 -5.80
N PRO A 97 -12.08 14.21 -5.21
CA PRO A 97 -12.04 12.75 -5.41
C PRO A 97 -11.97 12.35 -6.88
N SER A 98 -11.15 11.34 -7.18
CA SER A 98 -10.84 10.89 -8.53
C SER A 98 -12.09 10.55 -9.36
N PRO A 99 -13.10 9.79 -8.85
CA PRO A 99 -14.30 9.52 -9.64
C PRO A 99 -15.10 10.77 -10.04
N GLU A 100 -14.94 11.87 -9.31
CA GLU A 100 -15.64 13.13 -9.57
C GLU A 100 -14.84 14.07 -10.49
N VAL A 101 -13.51 14.05 -10.36
CA VAL A 101 -12.65 14.99 -11.07
C VAL A 101 -12.17 14.50 -12.42
N LEU A 102 -12.09 13.18 -12.65
CA LEU A 102 -11.69 12.62 -13.94
C LEU A 102 -12.46 13.23 -15.14
N PRO A 103 -13.80 13.39 -15.10
CA PRO A 103 -14.56 14.06 -16.17
C PRO A 103 -14.20 15.54 -16.42
N GLN A 104 -13.51 16.19 -15.48
CA GLN A 104 -13.21 17.61 -15.49
C GLN A 104 -11.75 17.90 -15.91
N LEU A 105 -10.88 16.90 -15.79
CA LEU A 105 -9.49 17.00 -16.21
C LEU A 105 -9.35 16.77 -17.72
N PRO A 106 -8.30 17.31 -18.36
CA PRO A 106 -7.94 16.90 -19.71
C PRO A 106 -7.71 15.39 -19.76
N VAL A 107 -8.11 14.76 -20.87
CA VAL A 107 -7.74 13.36 -21.12
C VAL A 107 -6.22 13.25 -21.13
N ALA A 108 -5.69 12.36 -20.31
CA ALA A 108 -4.27 12.11 -20.15
C ALA A 108 -3.77 10.95 -21.03
N ASP A 109 -2.46 10.95 -21.29
CA ASP A 109 -1.78 9.89 -22.02
C ASP A 109 -1.46 8.71 -21.09
N LEU A 110 -1.24 9.00 -19.80
CA LEU A 110 -1.01 8.02 -18.73
C LEU A 110 -1.90 8.35 -17.52
N TYR A 111 -2.60 7.35 -17.02
CA TYR A 111 -3.28 7.39 -15.73
C TYR A 111 -2.54 6.47 -14.77
N VAL A 112 -2.25 6.93 -13.55
CA VAL A 112 -1.64 6.13 -12.48
C VAL A 112 -2.63 6.08 -11.32
N LEU A 113 -3.12 4.90 -10.98
CA LEU A 113 -4.14 4.68 -9.95
C LEU A 113 -3.52 3.97 -8.74
N ASP A 114 -3.31 4.73 -7.67
CA ASP A 114 -2.73 4.27 -6.39
C ASP A 114 -3.36 4.99 -5.19
N GLY A 115 -4.65 5.33 -5.31
CA GLY A 115 -5.41 6.04 -4.28
C GLY A 115 -6.15 5.09 -3.36
N ASP A 116 -7.40 4.79 -3.71
CA ASP A 116 -8.27 3.91 -2.95
C ASP A 116 -8.10 2.45 -3.38
N HIS A 117 -7.79 1.57 -2.44
CA HIS A 117 -7.60 0.13 -2.70
C HIS A 117 -8.90 -0.66 -2.48
N ASN A 118 -9.98 -0.22 -3.13
CA ASN A 118 -11.28 -0.88 -3.07
C ASN A 118 -11.98 -0.91 -4.44
N TYR A 119 -12.85 -1.89 -4.61
CA TYR A 119 -13.58 -2.12 -5.84
C TYR A 119 -14.38 -0.89 -6.30
N ALA A 120 -15.12 -0.26 -5.37
CA ALA A 120 -16.11 0.75 -5.72
C ALA A 120 -15.51 2.01 -6.36
N VAL A 121 -14.29 2.38 -5.96
CA VAL A 121 -13.58 3.53 -6.55
C VAL A 121 -12.87 3.12 -7.83
N VAL A 122 -12.08 2.05 -7.80
CA VAL A 122 -11.28 1.59 -8.95
C VAL A 122 -12.17 1.25 -10.15
N GLU A 123 -13.32 0.60 -9.93
CA GLU A 123 -14.27 0.30 -11.01
C GLU A 123 -14.75 1.57 -11.70
N ARG A 124 -15.12 2.61 -10.94
CA ARG A 124 -15.61 3.88 -11.49
C ARG A 124 -14.54 4.65 -12.26
N GLU A 125 -13.32 4.65 -11.73
CA GLU A 125 -12.16 5.26 -12.40
C GLU A 125 -11.87 4.56 -13.73
N LEU A 126 -11.73 3.24 -13.71
CA LEU A 126 -11.44 2.45 -14.90
C LEU A 126 -12.58 2.53 -15.93
N ALA A 127 -13.84 2.40 -15.51
CA ALA A 127 -14.99 2.52 -16.40
C ALA A 127 -15.04 3.88 -17.11
N TRP A 128 -14.64 4.96 -16.42
CA TRP A 128 -14.52 6.27 -17.05
C TRP A 128 -13.33 6.34 -18.02
N ILE A 129 -12.15 5.90 -17.59
CA ILE A 129 -10.91 5.99 -18.38
C ILE A 129 -11.02 5.16 -19.67
N LEU A 130 -11.44 3.89 -19.56
CA LEU A 130 -11.52 2.98 -20.71
C LEU A 130 -12.50 3.48 -21.79
N LYS A 131 -13.53 4.22 -21.38
CA LYS A 131 -14.53 4.81 -22.27
C LYS A 131 -14.07 6.12 -22.91
N HIS A 132 -13.39 6.99 -22.18
CA HIS A 132 -13.14 8.38 -22.61
C HIS A 132 -11.68 8.65 -23.01
N ALA A 133 -10.75 7.79 -22.61
CA ALA A 133 -9.33 7.90 -22.90
C ALA A 133 -8.79 6.63 -23.61
N PRO A 134 -9.34 6.26 -24.78
CA PRO A 134 -9.00 5.01 -25.45
C PRO A 134 -7.51 4.89 -25.81
N ASP A 135 -6.83 6.02 -26.04
CA ASP A 135 -5.43 6.04 -26.45
C ASP A 135 -4.46 6.15 -25.28
N SER A 136 -4.95 6.06 -24.04
CA SER A 136 -4.13 6.14 -22.83
C SER A 136 -3.51 4.80 -22.46
N VAL A 137 -2.50 4.86 -21.58
CA VAL A 137 -2.04 3.74 -20.76
C VAL A 137 -2.56 3.97 -19.34
N VAL A 138 -2.99 2.91 -18.66
CA VAL A 138 -3.35 2.96 -17.23
C VAL A 138 -2.40 2.08 -16.46
N ALA A 139 -1.70 2.63 -15.49
CA ALA A 139 -0.96 1.89 -14.49
C ALA A 139 -1.75 1.89 -13.18
N MET A 140 -1.80 0.78 -12.47
CA MET A 140 -2.43 0.70 -11.15
C MET A 140 -1.66 -0.20 -10.22
N HIS A 141 -1.75 0.07 -8.93
CA HIS A 141 -1.11 -0.73 -7.90
C HIS A 141 -2.07 -1.75 -7.28
N ASP A 142 -1.55 -2.61 -6.40
CA ASP A 142 -2.34 -3.43 -5.49
C ASP A 142 -3.32 -4.43 -6.14
N VAL A 143 -2.96 -4.92 -7.33
CA VAL A 143 -3.69 -5.97 -8.06
C VAL A 143 -3.39 -7.40 -7.56
N LEU A 144 -2.46 -7.58 -6.62
CA LEU A 144 -2.19 -8.86 -5.94
C LEU A 144 -2.55 -8.79 -4.46
N TRP A 145 -2.08 -9.76 -3.67
CA TRP A 145 -2.38 -9.83 -2.25
C TRP A 145 -1.91 -8.56 -1.52
N PRO A 146 -2.70 -8.01 -0.57
CA PRO A 146 -4.01 -8.49 -0.16
C PRO A 146 -5.16 -7.90 -0.98
N TRP A 147 -4.95 -6.73 -1.58
CA TRP A 147 -6.04 -5.85 -2.00
C TRP A 147 -6.64 -6.20 -3.35
N GLY A 148 -5.93 -6.98 -4.17
CA GLY A 148 -6.45 -7.47 -5.43
C GLY A 148 -7.78 -8.21 -5.27
N ARG A 149 -7.97 -8.89 -4.13
CA ARG A 149 -9.19 -9.64 -3.79
C ARG A 149 -9.82 -9.21 -2.47
N ARG A 150 -9.47 -8.06 -1.89
CA ARG A 150 -10.02 -7.60 -0.62
C ARG A 150 -10.02 -6.09 -0.57
N ASP A 151 -11.18 -5.48 -0.33
CA ASP A 151 -11.24 -4.03 -0.18
C ASP A 151 -10.55 -3.56 1.12
N LEU A 152 -9.90 -2.41 1.01
CA LEU A 152 -9.44 -1.56 2.10
C LEU A 152 -10.30 -0.29 2.16
N TYR A 153 -10.63 0.15 3.38
CA TYR A 153 -11.38 1.38 3.63
C TYR A 153 -10.58 2.28 4.57
N TYR A 154 -10.09 3.43 4.08
CA TYR A 154 -9.46 4.44 4.93
C TYR A 154 -10.43 4.93 6.01
N GLU A 155 -9.92 5.34 7.16
CA GLU A 155 -10.75 5.82 8.28
C GLU A 155 -10.52 7.32 8.56
N PRO A 156 -11.59 8.16 8.53
CA PRO A 156 -12.97 7.80 8.18
C PRO A 156 -13.16 7.58 6.67
N SER A 157 -13.93 6.56 6.30
CA SER A 157 -14.19 6.24 4.90
C SER A 157 -15.15 7.24 4.25
N ALA A 158 -14.78 7.77 3.08
CA ALA A 158 -15.64 8.60 2.25
C ALA A 158 -16.75 7.81 1.52
N LEU A 159 -16.62 6.48 1.42
CA LEU A 159 -17.60 5.63 0.75
C LEU A 159 -18.92 5.53 1.53
N ALA A 160 -20.01 5.52 0.77
CA ALA A 160 -21.33 5.21 1.29
C ALA A 160 -21.40 3.77 1.82
N ALA A 161 -22.31 3.50 2.75
CA ALA A 161 -22.43 2.18 3.37
C ALA A 161 -22.77 1.07 2.37
N GLN A 162 -23.51 1.37 1.29
CA GLN A 162 -23.85 0.38 0.26
C GLN A 162 -22.66 -0.03 -0.62
N ASP A 163 -21.60 0.77 -0.65
CA ASP A 163 -20.40 0.53 -1.45
C ASP A 163 -19.27 -0.11 -0.61
N ARG A 164 -19.60 -0.56 0.61
CA ARG A 164 -18.67 -1.19 1.53
C ARG A 164 -19.16 -2.55 1.98
N HIS A 165 -18.25 -3.50 2.06
CA HIS A 165 -18.46 -4.77 2.75
C HIS A 165 -18.34 -4.58 4.26
N PRO A 166 -18.89 -5.51 5.07
CA PRO A 166 -18.60 -5.55 6.49
C PRO A 166 -17.09 -5.59 6.74
N ALA A 167 -16.58 -4.61 7.51
CA ALA A 167 -15.14 -4.41 7.71
C ALA A 167 -14.64 -4.92 9.08
N SER A 168 -13.33 -5.02 9.22
CA SER A 168 -12.60 -5.37 10.44
C SER A 168 -11.36 -4.49 10.60
N GLU A 169 -10.95 -4.27 11.85
CA GLU A 169 -9.65 -3.65 12.19
C GLU A 169 -8.50 -4.67 12.12
N ASP A 170 -8.83 -5.97 12.19
CA ASP A 170 -7.88 -7.06 12.01
C ASP A 170 -7.39 -7.15 10.56
N GLY A 171 -6.15 -7.58 10.36
CA GLY A 171 -5.47 -7.58 9.08
C GLY A 171 -5.33 -8.96 8.45
N PRO A 172 -5.16 -9.04 7.12
CA PRO A 172 -4.89 -10.30 6.43
C PRO A 172 -3.45 -10.78 6.70
N THR A 173 -3.23 -12.08 6.54
CA THR A 173 -1.92 -12.71 6.54
C THR A 173 -1.87 -13.75 5.41
N VAL A 174 -0.68 -14.18 5.00
CA VAL A 174 -0.54 -15.26 3.99
C VAL A 174 -0.45 -16.65 4.62
N TRP A 175 -0.41 -16.74 5.95
CA TRP A 175 -0.24 -17.99 6.68
C TRP A 175 -1.57 -18.72 6.95
N HIS A 176 -2.70 -18.01 6.84
CA HIS A 176 -4.06 -18.54 6.89
C HIS A 176 -5.05 -17.52 6.30
N ASP A 177 -6.26 -17.97 5.97
CA ASP A 177 -7.25 -17.15 5.28
C ASP A 177 -8.03 -16.19 6.20
N ASP A 178 -8.06 -16.46 7.50
CA ASP A 178 -8.73 -15.63 8.50
C ASP A 178 -7.98 -14.30 8.74
N LEU A 179 -8.72 -13.27 9.13
CA LEU A 179 -8.13 -12.02 9.63
C LEU A 179 -7.59 -12.22 11.05
N THR A 180 -6.56 -11.47 11.40
CA THR A 180 -5.91 -11.53 12.72
C THR A 180 -5.39 -10.16 13.14
N PRO A 181 -5.40 -9.83 14.45
CA PRO A 181 -4.79 -8.61 14.95
C PRO A 181 -3.26 -8.56 14.73
N ALA A 182 -2.64 -9.70 14.44
CA ALA A 182 -1.22 -9.83 14.10
C ALA A 182 -0.93 -9.72 12.59
N GLY A 183 -1.94 -9.44 11.78
CA GLY A 183 -1.86 -9.37 10.32
C GLY A 183 -1.46 -7.99 9.80
N PHE A 184 -1.72 -7.73 8.52
CA PHE A 184 -1.53 -6.41 7.92
C PHE A 184 -2.65 -5.44 8.34
N VAL A 185 -2.50 -4.89 9.54
CA VAL A 185 -3.48 -3.99 10.18
C VAL A 185 -3.21 -2.52 9.84
N GLY A 186 -4.28 -1.72 9.83
CA GLY A 186 -4.19 -0.28 9.56
C GLY A 186 -3.89 0.59 10.77
N LEU A 187 -3.90 0.04 11.99
CA LEU A 187 -3.66 0.77 13.24
C LEU A 187 -4.52 2.05 13.37
N GLY A 188 -5.78 1.98 12.93
CA GLY A 188 -6.72 3.10 12.91
C GLY A 188 -6.68 3.97 11.65
N ALA A 189 -5.74 3.76 10.73
CA ALA A 189 -5.71 4.47 9.45
C ALA A 189 -6.66 3.86 8.41
N PHE A 190 -6.92 2.56 8.49
CA PHE A 190 -7.85 1.86 7.62
C PHE A 190 -8.43 0.61 8.28
N THR A 191 -9.57 0.15 7.76
CA THR A 191 -10.17 -1.16 7.99
C THR A 191 -10.19 -1.96 6.69
N VAL A 192 -10.42 -3.27 6.78
CA VAL A 192 -10.46 -4.17 5.60
C VAL A 192 -11.75 -4.95 5.55
N ALA A 193 -12.22 -5.30 4.35
CA ALA A 193 -13.35 -6.20 4.18
C ALA A 193 -13.08 -7.53 4.91
N ARG A 194 -14.06 -8.05 5.67
CA ARG A 194 -13.92 -9.27 6.48
C ARG A 194 -13.59 -10.51 5.65
N ARG A 195 -14.11 -10.59 4.44
CA ARG A 195 -13.90 -11.71 3.51
C ARG A 195 -13.08 -11.24 2.33
N ALA A 196 -12.16 -12.09 1.87
CA ALA A 196 -11.53 -11.93 0.56
C ALA A 196 -12.38 -12.62 -0.52
N GLY A 197 -12.30 -12.08 -1.73
CA GLY A 197 -13.00 -12.56 -2.91
C GLY A 197 -14.50 -12.27 -2.88
N GLY A 198 -15.20 -12.84 -3.86
CA GLY A 198 -16.61 -12.58 -4.09
C GLY A 198 -16.84 -11.39 -5.03
N GLU A 199 -18.11 -11.09 -5.28
CA GLU A 199 -18.51 -10.00 -6.15
C GLU A 199 -18.08 -8.66 -5.55
N ARG A 200 -17.57 -7.77 -6.41
CA ARG A 200 -17.31 -6.37 -6.07
C ARG A 200 -16.36 -6.19 -4.87
N ASN A 201 -15.28 -6.96 -4.81
CA ASN A 201 -14.33 -6.97 -3.69
C ASN A 201 -12.88 -7.09 -4.16
N GLY A 202 -12.12 -6.02 -4.01
CA GLY A 202 -10.71 -5.90 -4.38
C GLY A 202 -10.44 -5.26 -5.74
N VAL A 203 -9.21 -4.75 -5.88
CA VAL A 203 -8.74 -4.00 -7.06
C VAL A 203 -8.74 -4.86 -8.33
N LEU A 204 -8.19 -6.07 -8.26
CA LEU A 204 -8.14 -6.97 -9.43
C LEU A 204 -9.54 -7.42 -9.85
N THR A 205 -10.45 -7.59 -8.89
CA THR A 205 -11.87 -7.87 -9.19
C THR A 205 -12.50 -6.71 -9.99
N ALA A 206 -12.23 -5.45 -9.62
CA ALA A 206 -12.71 -4.30 -10.39
C ALA A 206 -12.11 -4.26 -11.81
N VAL A 207 -10.82 -4.55 -11.95
CA VAL A 207 -10.15 -4.63 -13.26
C VAL A 207 -10.80 -5.68 -14.15
N GLU A 208 -11.01 -6.89 -13.64
CA GLU A 208 -11.61 -8.00 -14.38
C GLU A 208 -13.05 -7.69 -14.82
N ASP A 209 -13.86 -7.12 -13.93
CA ASP A 209 -15.26 -6.78 -14.21
C ASP A 209 -15.39 -5.69 -15.27
N VAL A 210 -14.53 -4.65 -15.24
CA VAL A 210 -14.52 -3.62 -16.28
C VAL A 210 -14.02 -4.19 -17.61
N LEU A 211 -12.94 -4.99 -17.62
CA LEU A 211 -12.39 -5.57 -18.84
C LEU A 211 -13.33 -6.57 -19.53
N ALA A 212 -14.22 -7.22 -18.79
CA ALA A 212 -15.24 -8.09 -19.38
C ALA A 212 -16.13 -7.35 -20.41
N ALA A 213 -16.33 -6.04 -20.24
CA ALA A 213 -17.06 -5.18 -21.17
C ALA A 213 -16.17 -4.50 -22.23
N HIS A 214 -14.84 -4.64 -22.12
CA HIS A 214 -13.83 -3.90 -22.88
C HIS A 214 -12.74 -4.82 -23.46
N PRO A 215 -13.08 -5.80 -24.31
CA PRO A 215 -12.14 -6.80 -24.83
C PRO A 215 -11.02 -6.24 -25.71
N GLU A 216 -11.13 -4.97 -26.14
CA GLU A 216 -10.09 -4.26 -26.87
C GLU A 216 -8.89 -3.82 -26.01
N TRP A 217 -9.06 -3.85 -24.68
CA TRP A 217 -8.02 -3.54 -23.71
C TRP A 217 -7.28 -4.80 -23.29
N ARG A 218 -5.96 -4.67 -23.15
CA ARG A 218 -5.07 -5.72 -22.64
C ARG A 218 -4.67 -5.39 -21.23
N PHE A 219 -4.52 -6.42 -20.40
CA PHE A 219 -3.99 -6.33 -19.05
C PHE A 219 -2.69 -7.10 -18.93
N GLU A 220 -1.66 -6.40 -18.47
CA GLU A 220 -0.36 -6.95 -18.14
C GLU A 220 -0.10 -6.75 -16.65
N LEU A 221 0.43 -7.78 -15.98
CA LEU A 221 0.67 -7.78 -14.53
C LEU A 221 2.16 -7.94 -14.24
N VAL A 222 2.76 -7.01 -13.53
CA VAL A 222 4.10 -7.18 -12.93
C VAL A 222 3.91 -7.76 -11.52
N PRO A 223 4.33 -9.01 -11.26
CA PRO A 223 4.07 -9.70 -9.99
C PRO A 223 5.14 -9.35 -8.93
N ALA A 224 5.29 -8.05 -8.65
CA ALA A 224 6.21 -7.53 -7.65
C ALA A 224 5.50 -6.46 -6.82
N VAL A 225 5.86 -6.36 -5.54
CA VAL A 225 5.39 -5.33 -4.59
C VAL A 225 3.88 -5.13 -4.67
N PHE A 226 3.10 -6.08 -4.17
CA PHE A 226 1.62 -6.10 -4.19
C PHE A 226 0.98 -6.04 -5.60
N GLY A 227 1.80 -6.05 -6.66
CA GLY A 227 1.37 -6.15 -8.04
C GLY A 227 1.14 -4.80 -8.69
N MET A 228 1.72 -4.60 -9.88
CA MET A 228 1.39 -3.47 -10.75
C MET A 228 0.65 -3.96 -11.98
N GLY A 229 -0.56 -3.44 -12.19
CA GLY A 229 -1.36 -3.66 -13.39
C GLY A 229 -1.09 -2.60 -14.44
N ILE A 230 -1.05 -2.99 -15.72
CA ILE A 230 -0.90 -2.08 -16.86
C ILE A 230 -1.98 -2.40 -17.88
N LEU A 231 -2.80 -1.41 -18.22
CA LEU A 231 -3.83 -1.46 -19.24
C LEU A 231 -3.46 -0.60 -20.45
N TYR A 232 -3.69 -1.14 -21.64
CA TYR A 232 -3.59 -0.40 -22.90
C TYR A 232 -4.44 -1.09 -23.98
N ARG A 233 -4.92 -0.35 -24.97
CA ARG A 233 -5.64 -0.94 -26.11
C ARG A 233 -4.69 -1.63 -27.08
N ALA A 234 -5.07 -2.79 -27.59
CA ALA A 234 -4.29 -3.49 -28.61
C ALA A 234 -4.04 -2.62 -29.86
N ALA A 235 -5.01 -1.79 -30.25
CA ALA A 235 -4.89 -0.88 -31.40
C ALA A 235 -3.81 0.20 -31.22
N THR A 236 -3.43 0.50 -29.97
CA THR A 236 -2.40 1.50 -29.64
C THR A 236 -0.99 0.89 -29.54
N ASP A 237 -0.87 -0.41 -29.75
CA ASP A 237 0.38 -1.17 -29.80
C ASP A 237 0.35 -2.17 -30.96
N PRO A 238 0.21 -1.71 -32.23
CA PRO A 238 -0.10 -2.58 -33.37
C PRO A 238 1.00 -3.61 -33.66
N ASP A 239 2.25 -3.30 -33.30
CA ASP A 239 3.39 -4.19 -33.46
C ASP A 239 3.71 -4.95 -32.17
N ASP A 240 2.87 -4.92 -31.13
CA ASP A 240 3.13 -5.49 -29.79
C ASP A 240 4.48 -5.03 -29.18
N ALA A 241 4.92 -3.81 -29.50
CA ALA A 241 6.21 -3.29 -29.09
C ALA A 241 6.26 -2.95 -27.59
N LEU A 242 5.19 -2.37 -27.05
CA LEU A 242 5.03 -2.15 -25.61
C LEU A 242 4.91 -3.49 -24.89
N GLN A 243 4.06 -4.39 -25.39
CA GLN A 243 3.90 -5.73 -24.80
C GLN A 243 5.24 -6.48 -24.69
N ARG A 244 6.01 -6.56 -25.80
CA ARG A 244 7.31 -7.24 -25.80
C ARG A 244 8.30 -6.61 -24.82
N ALA A 245 8.26 -5.29 -24.64
CA ALA A 245 9.13 -4.58 -23.72
C ALA A 245 8.74 -4.80 -22.25
N LEU A 246 7.46 -4.98 -21.95
CA LEU A 246 6.95 -5.28 -20.60
C LEU A 246 7.13 -6.76 -20.20
N ARG A 247 7.11 -7.68 -21.18
CA ARG A 247 7.17 -9.12 -20.96
C ARG A 247 8.26 -9.62 -20.00
N PRO A 248 9.51 -9.07 -19.99
CA PRO A 248 10.53 -9.47 -19.02
C PRO A 248 10.12 -9.27 -17.56
N TYR A 249 9.21 -8.34 -17.30
CA TYR A 249 8.68 -8.05 -15.97
C TYR A 249 7.35 -8.78 -15.74
N THR A 250 6.46 -8.81 -16.74
CA THR A 250 5.09 -9.32 -16.56
C THR A 250 4.99 -10.84 -16.59
N SER A 251 5.93 -11.51 -17.27
CA SER A 251 6.03 -12.97 -17.32
C SER A 251 7.14 -13.54 -16.41
N SER A 252 7.59 -12.76 -15.42
CA SER A 252 8.75 -13.12 -14.59
C SER A 252 8.38 -14.00 -13.40
N ASN A 253 8.68 -15.30 -13.51
CA ASN A 253 8.61 -16.22 -12.38
C ASN A 253 9.57 -15.83 -11.24
N LEU A 254 10.67 -15.15 -11.56
CA LEU A 254 11.61 -14.66 -10.54
C LEU A 254 10.95 -13.56 -9.70
N LEU A 255 10.32 -12.56 -10.33
CA LEU A 255 9.63 -11.50 -9.60
C LEU A 255 8.49 -12.08 -8.75
N ALA A 256 7.70 -12.99 -9.32
CA ALA A 256 6.64 -13.67 -8.58
C ALA A 256 7.17 -14.45 -7.35
N ALA A 257 8.30 -15.16 -7.51
CA ALA A 257 8.93 -15.88 -6.40
C ALA A 257 9.45 -14.92 -5.31
N MET A 258 10.08 -13.81 -5.72
CA MET A 258 10.54 -12.77 -4.79
C MET A 258 9.39 -12.12 -4.05
N GLU A 259 8.28 -11.83 -4.73
CA GLU A 259 7.10 -11.22 -4.12
C GLU A 259 6.43 -12.16 -3.11
N ASN A 260 6.20 -13.42 -3.50
CA ASN A 260 5.65 -14.43 -2.60
C ASN A 260 6.52 -14.61 -1.35
N ASN A 261 7.85 -14.60 -1.51
CA ASN A 261 8.76 -14.64 -0.38
C ASN A 261 8.66 -13.37 0.48
N ARG A 262 8.61 -12.19 -0.14
CA ARG A 262 8.53 -10.89 0.54
C ARG A 262 7.28 -10.79 1.40
N ILE A 263 6.10 -11.12 0.88
CA ILE A 263 4.84 -11.02 1.65
C ILE A 263 4.78 -12.04 2.79
N ALA A 264 5.35 -13.23 2.61
CA ALA A 264 5.46 -14.23 3.68
C ALA A 264 6.40 -13.76 4.79
N LEU A 265 7.57 -13.21 4.44
CA LEU A 265 8.50 -12.64 5.43
C LEU A 265 7.91 -11.42 6.12
N TYR A 266 7.28 -10.51 5.36
CA TYR A 266 6.70 -9.29 5.91
C TYR A 266 5.59 -9.60 6.92
N THR A 267 4.63 -10.46 6.57
CA THR A 267 3.57 -10.87 7.51
C THR A 267 4.11 -11.64 8.72
N ARG A 268 5.23 -12.36 8.57
CA ARG A 268 5.92 -12.96 9.72
C ARG A 268 6.53 -11.90 10.65
N VAL A 269 7.09 -10.83 10.08
CA VAL A 269 7.60 -9.68 10.87
C VAL A 269 6.47 -9.00 11.63
N LEU A 270 5.33 -8.76 10.99
CA LEU A 270 4.14 -8.20 11.65
C LEU A 270 3.69 -9.07 12.83
N GLN A 271 3.63 -10.39 12.62
CA GLN A 271 3.32 -11.33 13.68
C GLN A 271 4.30 -11.23 14.85
N MET A 272 5.61 -11.22 14.58
CA MET A 272 6.64 -11.11 15.62
C MET A 272 6.54 -9.77 16.38
N GLN A 273 6.23 -8.67 15.68
CA GLN A 273 6.02 -7.36 16.31
C GLN A 273 4.81 -7.37 17.25
N PHE A 274 3.69 -7.96 16.82
CA PHE A 274 2.50 -8.11 17.64
C PHE A 274 2.77 -8.96 18.89
N GLU A 275 3.41 -10.12 18.73
CA GLU A 275 3.77 -11.01 19.83
C GLU A 275 4.73 -10.34 20.82
N ALA A 276 5.74 -9.61 20.33
CA ALA A 276 6.68 -8.87 21.17
C ALA A 276 5.99 -7.75 21.96
N ALA A 277 5.08 -6.99 21.33
CA ALA A 277 4.31 -5.96 22.02
C ALA A 277 3.41 -6.54 23.12
N ALA A 278 2.74 -7.67 22.84
CA ALA A 278 1.93 -8.38 23.82
C ALA A 278 2.76 -8.89 25.01
N GLN A 279 3.97 -9.39 24.76
CA GLN A 279 4.89 -9.82 25.82
C GLN A 279 5.35 -8.65 26.70
N VAL A 280 5.67 -7.49 26.11
CA VAL A 280 6.02 -6.28 26.87
C VAL A 280 4.84 -5.85 27.76
N GLY A 281 3.63 -5.78 27.23
CA GLY A 281 2.43 -5.47 28.01
C GLY A 281 2.20 -6.44 29.16
N HIS A 282 2.38 -7.74 28.92
CA HIS A 282 2.27 -8.75 29.97
C HIS A 282 3.33 -8.60 31.08
N LEU A 283 4.57 -8.25 30.72
CA LEU A 283 5.63 -7.98 31.69
C LEU A 283 5.33 -6.75 32.55
N ASP A 284 4.78 -5.69 31.96
CA ASP A 284 4.36 -4.47 32.68
C ASP A 284 3.20 -4.75 33.65
N GLU A 285 2.22 -5.55 33.24
CA GLU A 285 1.13 -6.01 34.10
C GLU A 285 1.63 -6.88 35.27
N LEU A 286 2.55 -7.81 34.99
CA LEU A 286 3.16 -8.65 36.00
C LEU A 286 3.98 -7.82 36.99
N ALA A 287 4.79 -6.86 36.50
CA ALA A 287 5.54 -5.94 37.33
C ALA A 287 4.62 -5.09 38.22
N SER A 288 3.50 -4.61 37.67
CA SER A 288 2.49 -3.86 38.42
C SER A 288 1.84 -4.70 39.52
N THR A 289 1.55 -5.98 39.22
CA THR A 289 0.98 -6.94 40.17
C THR A 289 1.98 -7.28 41.28
N VAL A 290 3.24 -7.56 40.93
CA VAL A 290 4.32 -7.80 41.90
C VAL A 290 4.52 -6.58 42.81
N ALA A 291 4.50 -5.36 42.25
CA ALA A 291 4.58 -4.15 43.04
C ALA A 291 3.39 -3.97 43.99
N ALA A 292 2.17 -4.31 43.54
CA ALA A 292 0.97 -4.27 44.38
C ALA A 292 1.02 -5.29 45.51
N GLN A 293 1.40 -6.54 45.22
CA GLN A 293 1.58 -7.60 46.22
C GLN A 293 2.66 -7.23 47.23
N ARG A 294 3.77 -6.61 46.79
CA ARG A 294 4.83 -6.16 47.70
C ARG A 294 4.31 -5.13 48.70
N ARG A 295 3.55 -4.13 48.24
CA ARG A 295 2.92 -3.13 49.12
C ARG A 295 2.00 -3.78 50.15
N GLU A 296 1.24 -4.81 49.75
CA GLU A 296 0.34 -5.50 50.67
C GLU A 296 1.10 -6.34 51.71
N ILE A 297 2.17 -7.03 51.31
CA ILE A 297 3.05 -7.75 52.25
C ILE A 297 3.67 -6.78 53.27
N ASP A 298 4.15 -5.62 52.81
CA ASP A 298 4.75 -4.62 53.70
C ASP A 298 3.69 -4.08 54.69
N ARG A 299 2.45 -3.85 54.23
CA ARG A 299 1.32 -3.44 55.07
C ARG A 299 1.01 -4.49 56.15
N LEU A 300 0.82 -5.76 55.75
CA LEU A 300 0.51 -6.86 56.65
C LEU A 300 1.64 -7.10 57.66
N THR A 301 2.90 -6.96 57.24
CA THR A 301 4.07 -7.07 58.12
C THR A 301 4.08 -5.95 59.17
N ALA A 302 3.74 -4.72 58.77
CA ALA A 302 3.66 -3.59 59.70
C ALA A 302 2.47 -3.72 60.67
N GLU A 303 1.34 -4.28 60.24
CA GLU A 303 0.20 -4.60 61.11
C GLU A 303 0.56 -5.71 62.11
N LEU A 304 1.24 -6.76 61.66
CA LEU A 304 1.73 -7.84 62.50
C LEU A 304 2.71 -7.30 63.56
N HIS A 305 3.71 -6.49 63.17
CA HIS A 305 4.63 -5.87 64.12
C HIS A 305 3.92 -5.01 65.16
N ARG A 306 2.89 -4.25 64.76
CA ARG A 306 2.06 -3.48 65.70
C ARG A 306 1.31 -4.38 66.68
N ALA A 307 0.69 -5.45 66.20
CA ALA A 307 -0.01 -6.42 67.05
C ALA A 307 0.93 -7.10 68.06
N TRP A 308 2.13 -7.50 67.62
CA TRP A 308 3.15 -8.09 68.49
C TRP A 308 3.70 -7.11 69.53
N ALA A 309 3.83 -5.83 69.19
CA ALA A 309 4.26 -4.80 70.13
C ALA A 309 3.22 -4.62 71.25
N VAL A 310 1.93 -4.57 70.91
CA VAL A 310 0.82 -4.48 71.87
C VAL A 310 0.81 -5.69 72.81
N LEU A 311 0.97 -6.91 72.26
CA LEU A 311 1.04 -8.15 73.05
C LEU A 311 2.24 -8.17 74.01
N ARG A 312 3.40 -7.64 73.62
CA ARG A 312 4.58 -7.56 74.50
C ARG A 312 4.49 -6.48 75.57
N SER A 313 3.72 -5.41 75.35
CA SER A 313 3.50 -4.34 76.34
C SER A 313 2.40 -4.64 77.37
N GLY A 314 1.66 -5.74 77.20
CA GLY A 314 0.60 -6.20 78.10
C GLY A 314 1.01 -7.25 79.13
N HIS A 315 2.32 -7.47 79.33
CA HIS A 315 2.91 -8.31 80.37
C HIS A 315 3.80 -7.49 81.30
#